data_AF-A0A562BCS6-F1
#
_entry.id   AF-A0A562BCS6-F1
#
_cell.length_a   1.000
_cell.length_b   1.000
_cell.length_c   1.000
_cell.angle_alpha   90.00
_cell.angle_beta   90.00
_cell.angle_gamma   90.00
#
_symmetry.space_group_name_H-M   'P 1'
#
loop_
_entity.id
_entity.type
_entity.pdbx_description
1 polymer ?
#
loop_
_entity_poly.entity_id
_entity_poly.type
_entity_poly.pdbx_seq_one_letter_code
_entity_poly.pdbx_strand_id
1 'polypeptide(L)' 'MTVELIKPHTHAGVQCVPGTRLDVDEATARWLIERGVAKPTEAPDEPGVKPQSTARKGD' A
#
# COMPACT_ATOMS: atom_id res chain seq x y z
N MET A 1 -0.96 -7.58 9.01
CA MET A 1 -0.30 -6.28 8.70
C MET A 1 -1.38 -5.34 8.24
N THR A 2 -1.56 -4.21 8.92
CA THR A 2 -2.70 -3.34 8.63
C THR A 2 -2.33 -2.23 7.65
N VAL A 3 -3.02 -2.18 6.50
CA VAL A 3 -2.85 -1.14 5.48
C VAL A 3 -4.13 -0.32 5.30
N GLU A 4 -3.98 0.97 5.09
CA GLU A 4 -5.06 1.86 4.68
C GLU A 4 -5.08 1.99 3.17
N LEU A 5 -6.20 1.64 2.54
CA LEU A 5 -6.37 1.78 1.10
C LEU A 5 -6.36 3.26 0.72
N ILE A 6 -5.59 3.64 -0.29
CA ILE A 6 -5.64 4.99 -0.88
C ILE A 6 -6.42 5.01 -2.20
N LYS A 7 -6.69 3.83 -2.77
CA LYS A 7 -7.52 3.63 -3.95
C LYS A 7 -8.60 2.59 -3.65
N PRO A 8 -9.76 2.64 -4.34
CA PRO A 8 -10.76 1.60 -4.21
C PRO A 8 -10.18 0.25 -4.65
N HIS A 9 -10.38 -0.78 -3.83
CA HIS A 9 -9.92 -2.14 -4.08
C HIS A 9 -11.02 -3.13 -3.72
N THR A 10 -11.12 -4.25 -4.43
CA THR A 10 -12.07 -5.31 -4.08
C THR A 10 -11.31 -6.42 -3.37
N HIS A 11 -11.55 -6.61 -2.08
CA HIS A 11 -10.92 -7.65 -1.28
C HIS A 11 -11.95 -8.75 -0.97
N ALA A 12 -11.66 -9.99 -1.35
CA ALA A 12 -12.57 -11.14 -1.14
C ALA A 12 -14.01 -10.93 -1.67
N GLY A 13 -14.18 -10.14 -2.74
CA GLY A 13 -15.49 -9.80 -3.30
C GLY A 13 -16.19 -8.61 -2.64
N VAL A 14 -15.58 -8.01 -1.61
CA VAL A 14 -16.08 -6.79 -0.96
C VAL A 14 -15.36 -5.58 -1.53
N GLN A 15 -16.11 -4.57 -1.99
CA GLN A 15 -15.52 -3.29 -2.35
C GLN A 15 -15.07 -2.53 -1.10
N CYS A 16 -13.77 -2.30 -1.02
CA CYS A 16 -13.14 -1.51 0.00
C CYS A 16 -12.81 -0.14 -0.60
N VAL A 17 -13.37 0.90 0.02
CA VAL A 17 -13.16 2.28 -0.39
C VAL A 17 -11.82 2.80 0.12
N PRO A 18 -11.23 3.82 -0.53
CA PRO A 18 -10.08 4.52 0.04
C PRO A 18 -10.39 5.02 1.46
N GLY A 19 -9.42 4.94 2.37
CA GLY A 19 -9.55 5.16 3.81
C GLY A 19 -9.92 3.90 4.60
N THR A 20 -10.32 2.82 3.94
CA THR A 20 -10.58 1.54 4.62
C THR A 20 -9.27 0.92 5.07
N ARG A 21 -9.21 0.55 6.35
CA ARG A 21 -8.11 -0.25 6.91
C ARG A 21 -8.39 -1.73 6.69
N LEU A 22 -7.42 -2.42 6.13
CA LEU A 22 -7.49 -3.83 5.79
C LEU A 22 -6.30 -4.54 6.43
N ASP A 23 -6.59 -5.56 7.23
CA ASP A 23 -5.55 -6.44 7.73
C ASP A 23 -5.28 -7.52 6.67
N VAL A 24 -4.06 -7.49 6.14
CA VAL A 24 -3.60 -8.40 5.10
C VAL A 24 -2.25 -8.99 5.49
N ASP A 25 -1.83 -10.03 4.77
CA ASP A 25 -0.48 -10.58 4.92
C ASP A 25 0.59 -9.56 4.51
N GLU A 26 1.79 -9.65 5.08
CA GLU A 26 2.90 -8.73 4.78
C GLU A 26 3.25 -8.68 3.28
N ALA A 27 3.22 -9.82 2.59
CA ALA A 27 3.46 -9.87 1.15
C ALA A 27 2.41 -9.06 0.36
N THR A 28 1.15 -9.13 0.79
CA THR A 28 0.05 -8.39 0.17
C THR A 28 0.13 -6.90 0.50
N ALA A 29 0.45 -6.56 1.75
CA ALA A 29 0.65 -5.19 2.20
C ALA A 29 1.75 -4.51 1.37
N ARG A 30 2.92 -5.14 1.24
CA ARG A 30 4.05 -4.62 0.46
C ARG A 30 3.67 -4.39 -1.00
N TRP A 31 3.03 -5.37 -1.63
CA TRP A 31 2.57 -5.24 -3.01
C TRP A 31 1.57 -4.09 -3.21
N LEU A 32 0.64 -3.89 -2.27
CA LEU A 32 -0.32 -2.77 -2.31
C LEU A 32 0.37 -1.42 -2.12
N ILE A 33 1.40 -1.35 -1.28
CA ILE A 33 2.19 -0.15 -1.02
C ILE A 33 3.05 0.21 -2.23
N GLU A 34 3.79 -0.75 -2.80
CA GLU A 34 4.65 -0.56 -3.96
C GLU A 34 3.88 -0.05 -5.19
N ARG A 35 2.63 -0.51 -5.36
CA ARG A 35 1.74 -0.06 -6.44
C ARG A 35 1.05 1.28 -6.16
N GLY A 36 1.21 1.84 -4.95
CA GLY A 36 0.46 3.01 -4.51
C GLY A 36 -1.05 2.78 -4.52
N VAL A 37 -1.50 1.62 -4.03
CA VAL A 37 -2.90 1.25 -3.83
C VAL A 37 -3.30 1.33 -2.35
N ALA A 38 -2.35 1.06 -1.44
CA ALA A 38 -2.52 1.22 0.00
C ALA A 38 -1.28 1.89 0.62
N LYS A 39 -1.40 2.35 1.87
CA LYS A 39 -0.32 2.83 2.72
C LYS A 39 -0.34 2.08 4.05
N PRO A 40 0.80 1.85 4.72
CA PRO A 40 0.81 1.24 6.05
C PRO A 40 0.02 2.13 7.04
N THR A 41 -0.88 1.53 7.84
CA THR A 41 -1.69 2.27 8.83
C THR A 41 -1.07 2.23 10.22
N GLU A 42 -0.32 1.17 10.55
CA GLU A 42 0.55 1.17 11.71
C GLU A 42 1.60 2.23 11.44
N ALA A 43 1.56 3.33 12.20
CA ALA A 43 2.61 4.32 12.21
C ALA A 43 3.92 3.54 12.39
N PRO A 44 4.77 3.45 11.36
CA PRO A 44 6.11 2.99 11.61
C PRO A 44 6.69 4.18 12.39
N ASP A 45 6.91 3.98 13.68
CA ASP A 45 7.99 4.70 14.34
C ASP A 45 9.24 4.36 13.50
N GLU A 46 9.54 5.30 12.61
CA GLU A 46 10.72 5.46 11.77
C GLU A 46 10.74 4.97 10.29
N PRO A 47 11.38 5.80 9.42
CA PRO A 47 11.00 5.99 8.03
C PRO A 47 12.03 5.39 7.07
N GLY A 48 11.66 4.32 6.36
CA GLY A 48 12.64 3.47 5.70
C GLY A 48 12.41 3.13 4.23
N VAL A 49 11.51 3.77 3.48
CA VAL A 49 11.48 3.61 2.02
C VAL A 49 11.27 4.95 1.33
N LYS A 50 12.40 5.60 1.09
CA LYS A 50 12.55 6.67 0.09
C LYS A 50 11.94 6.16 -1.23
N PRO A 51 11.30 7.02 -2.03
CA PRO A 51 10.69 6.61 -3.29
C PRO A 51 11.79 6.09 -4.21
N GLN A 52 11.85 4.78 -4.44
CA GLN A 52 12.45 4.29 -5.67
C GLN A 52 11.43 4.56 -6.78
N SER A 53 11.34 5.85 -7.13
CA SER A 53 11.05 6.26 -8.49
C SER A 53 12.08 5.52 -9.36
N THR A 54 11.69 4.40 -9.97
CA THR A 54 12.40 3.88 -11.13
C THR A 54 12.08 4.79 -12.32
N ALA A 55 12.51 6.05 -12.22
CA ALA A 55 12.82 6.86 -13.39
C ALA A 55 14.15 6.33 -13.95
N ARG A 56 14.08 5.25 -14.73
CA ARG A 56 15.04 4.98 -15.80
C ARG A 56 14.27 4.85 -17.11
N LYS A 57 14.01 6.01 -17.72
CA LYS A 57 13.99 6.15 -19.18
C LYS A 57 14.52 7.55 -19.52
N GLY A 58 15.83 7.60 -19.59
CA GLY A 58 16.73 8.60 -20.16
C GLY A 58 18.07 7.86 -20.14
N ASP A 59 18.75 7.61 -21.24
CA ASP A 59 18.94 8.31 -22.51
C ASP A 59 18.91 7.29 -23.66
#